data_AF-A0A4U7E503-F1
#
_entry.id   AF-A0A4U7E503-F1
#
_cell.length_a   1.000
_cell.length_b   1.000
_cell.length_c   1.000
_cell.angle_alpha   90.00
_cell.angle_beta   90.00
_cell.angle_gamma   90.00
#
_symmetry.space_group_name_H-M   'P 1'
#
loop_
_entity.id
_entity.type
_entity.pdbx_description
1 polymer ?
#
loop_
_entity_poly.entity_id
_entity_poly.type
_entity_poly.pdbx_seq_one_letter_code
_entity_poly.pdbx_strand_id
1 'polypeptide(L)'
;MEALGVLERFLVRWKVANYATGGQLDRIYSELCSTVFNESDPIEEMRGYLRGKYPSDAEFRAGIENKRVKLNDRTRYMLKRIEEVHYNGNVDRMGDYDIEHIAPRSAYTATRHSAWVTALNTTQATFEQHRDRLGNLTLLESDKNIRASNDPFETKKNEYASSDIAMTRAVGENYDNWNLDTIQERTSELAEVALNIWSL
;
A
#
# COMPACT_ATOMS: atom_id res chain seq x y z
N MET A 1 16.69 16.85 -4.23
CA MET A 1 15.61 16.01 -3.66
C MET A 1 14.28 16.23 -4.36
N GLU A 2 13.93 17.46 -4.73
CA GLU A 2 12.63 17.79 -5.33
C GLU A 2 12.34 17.06 -6.66
N ALA A 3 13.29 17.02 -7.59
CA ALA A 3 13.10 16.32 -8.87
C ALA A 3 12.77 14.82 -8.70
N LEU A 4 13.44 14.14 -7.77
CA LEU A 4 13.15 12.74 -7.44
C LEU A 4 11.74 12.59 -6.84
N GLY A 5 11.26 13.56 -6.07
CA GLY A 5 9.90 13.58 -5.55
C GLY A 5 8.84 13.66 -6.65
N VAL A 6 9.05 14.52 -7.66
CA VAL A 6 8.13 14.61 -8.81
C VAL A 6 8.06 13.29 -9.57
N LEU A 7 9.23 12.69 -9.87
CA LEU A 7 9.32 11.39 -10.54
C LEU A 7 8.71 10.26 -9.72
N GLU A 8 8.94 10.25 -8.41
CA GLU A 8 8.38 9.26 -7.49
C GLU A 8 6.84 9.28 -7.51
N ARG A 9 6.23 10.47 -7.35
CA ARG A 9 4.77 10.62 -7.39
C ARG A 9 4.19 10.22 -8.75
N PHE A 10 4.84 10.59 -9.84
CA PHE A 10 4.45 10.17 -11.19
C PHE A 10 4.51 8.64 -11.34
N LEU A 11 5.63 8.02 -10.98
CA LEU A 11 5.85 6.58 -11.13
C LEU A 11 4.90 5.73 -10.31
N VAL A 12 4.67 6.10 -9.04
CA VAL A 12 3.75 5.36 -8.17
C VAL A 12 2.34 5.41 -8.76
N ARG A 13 1.85 6.60 -9.13
CA ARG A 13 0.54 6.73 -9.78
C ARG A 13 0.45 5.93 -11.07
N TRP A 14 1.42 6.09 -11.97
CA TRP A 14 1.48 5.38 -13.25
C TRP A 14 1.35 3.86 -13.09
N LYS A 15 2.11 3.29 -12.14
CA LYS A 15 2.12 1.86 -11.86
C LYS A 15 0.81 1.38 -11.22
N VAL A 16 0.29 2.13 -10.25
CA VAL A 16 -0.95 1.78 -9.53
C VAL A 16 -2.16 1.87 -10.48
N ALA A 17 -2.19 2.85 -11.38
CA ALA A 17 -3.25 3.02 -12.36
C ALA A 17 -3.15 2.07 -13.59
N ASN A 18 -2.21 1.11 -13.60
CA ASN A 18 -2.00 0.10 -14.66
C ASN A 18 -1.45 0.59 -16.00
N TYR A 19 -0.86 1.77 -16.07
CA TYR A 19 -0.34 2.24 -17.35
C TYR A 19 0.84 1.37 -17.81
N ALA A 20 1.05 1.31 -19.12
CA ALA A 20 2.12 0.52 -19.70
C ALA A 20 3.49 1.09 -19.30
N THR A 21 4.40 0.23 -18.85
CA THR A 21 5.68 0.68 -18.30
C THR A 21 6.90 0.32 -19.12
N GLY A 22 6.70 -0.28 -20.30
CA GLY A 22 7.76 -0.46 -21.29
C GLY A 22 7.92 0.82 -22.11
N GLY A 23 7.91 0.69 -23.45
CA GLY A 23 8.25 1.78 -24.37
C GLY A 23 7.46 3.09 -24.22
N GLN A 24 6.26 3.08 -23.62
CA GLN A 24 5.56 4.33 -23.31
C GLN A 24 6.29 5.14 -22.23
N LEU A 25 6.70 4.51 -21.14
CA LEU A 25 7.41 5.16 -20.05
C LEU A 25 8.82 5.58 -20.49
N ASP A 26 9.49 4.73 -21.28
CA ASP A 26 10.81 5.04 -21.85
C ASP A 26 10.76 6.26 -22.77
N ARG A 27 9.71 6.39 -23.59
CA ARG A 27 9.50 7.56 -24.46
C ARG A 27 9.29 8.84 -23.63
N ILE A 28 8.47 8.77 -22.59
CA ILE A 28 8.23 9.90 -21.67
C ILE A 28 9.55 10.40 -21.08
N TYR A 29 10.39 9.49 -20.60
CA TYR A 29 11.69 9.88 -20.04
C TYR A 29 12.68 10.37 -21.09
N SER A 30 12.68 9.76 -22.28
CA SER A 30 13.58 10.18 -23.36
C SER A 30 13.24 11.60 -23.84
N GLU A 31 11.96 11.89 -24.02
CA GLU A 31 11.47 13.24 -24.37
C GLU A 31 11.82 14.23 -23.26
N LEU A 32 11.47 13.92 -22.01
CA LEU A 32 11.76 14.78 -20.86
C LEU A 32 13.27 15.10 -20.76
N CYS A 33 14.13 14.08 -20.78
CA CYS A 33 15.58 14.28 -20.71
C CYS A 33 16.17 15.05 -21.89
N SER A 34 15.50 15.08 -23.05
CA SER A 34 15.97 15.80 -24.23
C SER A 34 15.69 17.31 -24.18
N THR A 35 14.68 17.73 -23.43
CA THR A 35 14.24 19.14 -23.39
C THR A 35 14.56 19.81 -22.05
N VAL A 36 14.34 19.10 -20.94
CA VAL A 36 14.23 19.71 -19.60
C VAL A 36 15.51 20.41 -19.13
N PHE A 37 16.70 19.94 -19.54
CA PHE A 37 17.98 20.50 -19.11
C PHE A 37 18.34 21.82 -19.79
N ASN A 38 17.62 22.21 -20.85
CA ASN A 38 17.83 23.48 -21.54
C ASN A 38 16.92 24.60 -21.01
N GLU A 39 16.00 24.27 -20.10
CA GLU A 39 15.04 25.22 -19.54
C GLU A 39 15.61 26.01 -18.36
N SER A 40 15.06 27.21 -18.18
CA SER A 40 15.43 28.07 -17.04
C SER A 40 15.01 27.50 -15.68
N ASP A 41 13.92 26.71 -15.65
CA ASP A 41 13.47 25.92 -14.51
C ASP A 41 13.16 24.47 -14.94
N PRO A 42 14.16 23.58 -14.91
CA PRO A 42 13.98 22.19 -15.29
C PRO A 42 12.95 21.43 -14.44
N ILE A 43 12.78 21.80 -13.17
CA ILE A 43 11.87 21.06 -12.27
C ILE A 43 10.43 21.41 -12.59
N GLU A 44 10.12 22.68 -12.79
CA GLU A 44 8.77 23.11 -13.16
C GLU A 44 8.39 22.67 -14.58
N GLU A 45 9.33 22.68 -15.53
CA GLU A 45 9.07 22.10 -16.86
C GLU A 45 8.76 20.60 -16.76
N MET A 46 9.55 19.85 -15.97
CA MET A 46 9.27 18.44 -15.72
C MET A 46 7.88 18.23 -15.13
N ARG A 47 7.50 19.04 -14.13
CA ARG A 47 6.18 18.96 -13.50
C ARG A 47 5.08 19.23 -14.53
N GLY A 48 5.23 20.27 -15.35
CA GLY A 48 4.29 20.63 -16.41
C GLY A 48 4.13 19.50 -17.44
N TYR A 49 5.23 18.96 -17.95
CA TYR A 49 5.24 17.89 -18.93
C TYR A 49 4.61 16.60 -18.39
N LEU A 50 4.95 16.21 -17.14
CA LEU A 50 4.41 15.00 -16.52
C LEU A 50 2.93 15.16 -16.13
N ARG A 51 2.48 16.37 -15.75
CA ARG A 51 1.08 16.64 -15.40
C ARG A 51 0.12 16.30 -16.54
N GLY A 52 0.51 16.55 -17.79
CA GLY A 52 -0.29 16.18 -18.97
C GLY A 52 -0.41 14.66 -19.22
N LYS A 53 0.37 13.84 -18.51
CA LYS A 53 0.39 12.37 -18.62
C LYS A 53 0.04 11.69 -17.29
N TYR A 54 -0.15 12.48 -16.24
CA TYR A 54 -0.32 11.99 -14.89
C TYR A 54 -1.69 11.33 -14.74
N PRO A 55 -1.77 10.08 -14.24
CA PRO A 55 -3.06 9.43 -14.02
C PRO A 55 -3.93 10.27 -13.09
N SER A 56 -5.22 10.36 -13.43
CA SER A 56 -6.20 11.09 -12.64
C SER A 56 -6.35 10.48 -11.24
N ASP A 57 -6.88 11.28 -10.31
CA ASP A 57 -7.19 10.83 -8.95
C ASP A 57 -8.15 9.62 -8.98
N ALA A 58 -9.13 9.63 -9.88
CA ALA A 58 -10.08 8.54 -10.05
C ALA A 58 -9.40 7.24 -10.52
N GLU A 59 -8.50 7.30 -11.51
CA GLU A 59 -7.76 6.13 -11.99
C GLU A 59 -6.81 5.58 -10.92
N PHE A 60 -6.16 6.47 -10.16
CA PHE A 60 -5.26 6.08 -9.09
C PHE A 60 -6.02 5.42 -7.93
N ARG A 61 -7.09 6.05 -7.46
CA ARG A 61 -7.98 5.52 -6.42
C ARG A 61 -8.54 4.15 -6.80
N ALA A 62 -9.12 4.05 -8.01
CA ALA A 62 -9.63 2.78 -8.52
C ALA A 62 -8.53 1.71 -8.62
N GLY A 63 -7.30 2.11 -8.93
CA GLY A 63 -6.13 1.23 -8.95
C GLY A 63 -5.76 0.66 -7.58
N ILE A 64 -6.02 1.38 -6.48
CA ILE A 64 -5.80 0.91 -5.10
C ILE A 64 -6.96 0.03 -4.64
N GLU A 65 -8.19 0.50 -4.83
CA GLU A 65 -9.40 -0.19 -4.35
C GLU A 65 -9.64 -1.52 -5.07
N ASN A 66 -9.41 -1.57 -6.39
CA ASN A 66 -9.81 -2.71 -7.21
C ASN A 66 -8.71 -3.70 -7.54
N LYS A 67 -7.43 -3.42 -7.23
CA LYS A 67 -6.34 -4.35 -7.54
C LYS A 67 -5.87 -5.18 -6.37
N ARG A 68 -5.36 -6.37 -6.71
CA ARG A 68 -4.53 -7.16 -5.79
C ARG A 68 -3.12 -6.62 -5.84
N VAL A 69 -2.56 -6.34 -4.67
CA VAL A 69 -1.16 -5.92 -4.56
C VAL A 69 -0.25 -7.15 -4.59
N LYS A 70 0.97 -6.95 -5.10
CA LYS A 70 2.03 -7.98 -5.05
C LYS A 70 2.83 -7.77 -3.75
N LEU A 71 3.28 -8.85 -3.11
CA LEU A 71 4.17 -8.74 -1.95
C LEU A 71 5.60 -8.49 -2.42
N ASN A 72 5.95 -7.22 -2.62
CA ASN A 72 7.25 -6.81 -3.12
C ASN A 72 7.64 -5.44 -2.57
N ASP A 73 8.83 -4.96 -2.93
CA ASP A 73 9.39 -3.69 -2.44
C ASP A 73 8.52 -2.48 -2.74
N ARG A 74 7.72 -2.53 -3.80
CA ARG A 74 6.78 -1.44 -4.10
C ARG A 74 5.65 -1.36 -3.08
N THR A 75 5.04 -2.49 -2.72
CA THR A 75 3.99 -2.50 -1.70
C THR A 75 4.56 -2.14 -0.32
N ARG A 76 5.76 -2.67 -0.01
CA ARG A 76 6.56 -2.25 1.14
C ARG A 76 6.75 -0.73 1.17
N TYR A 77 7.19 -0.14 0.07
CA TYR A 77 7.38 1.30 -0.07
C TYR A 77 6.08 2.09 0.14
N MET A 78 4.97 1.65 -0.45
CA MET A 78 3.67 2.30 -0.27
C MET A 78 3.25 2.31 1.20
N LEU A 79 3.35 1.17 1.88
CA LEU A 79 3.03 1.07 3.31
C LEU A 79 3.96 1.96 4.14
N LYS A 80 5.26 2.00 3.86
CA LYS A 80 6.21 2.91 4.52
C LYS A 80 5.81 4.37 4.34
N ARG A 81 5.44 4.79 3.13
CA ARG A 81 5.02 6.18 2.88
C ARG A 81 3.73 6.54 3.60
N ILE A 82 2.79 5.61 3.67
CA ILE A 82 1.56 5.77 4.45
C ILE A 82 1.89 5.90 5.95
N GLU A 83 2.76 5.04 6.48
CA GLU A 83 3.25 5.11 7.86
C GLU A 83 3.83 6.49 8.19
N GLU A 84 4.76 6.96 7.35
CA GLU A 84 5.50 8.20 7.60
C GLU A 84 4.64 9.46 7.44
N VAL A 85 3.74 9.48 6.44
CA VAL A 85 2.99 10.70 6.10
C VAL A 85 1.66 10.79 6.83
N HIS A 86 0.95 9.68 7.00
CA HIS A 86 -0.40 9.67 7.56
C HIS A 86 -0.45 9.28 9.03
N TYR A 87 0.34 8.28 9.43
CA TYR A 87 0.40 7.83 10.81
C TYR A 87 1.50 8.54 11.63
N ASN A 88 2.28 9.41 10.99
CA ASN A 88 3.40 10.14 11.59
C ASN A 88 4.42 9.21 12.28
N GLY A 89 4.53 7.97 11.83
CA GLY A 89 5.51 7.02 12.32
C GLY A 89 6.83 7.12 11.58
N ASN A 90 7.74 6.20 11.88
CA ASN A 90 9.05 6.16 11.27
C ASN A 90 9.43 4.71 10.94
N VAL A 91 9.99 4.50 9.74
CA VAL A 91 10.50 3.21 9.29
C VAL A 91 11.97 3.39 8.92
N ASP A 92 12.85 3.16 9.90
CA ASP A 92 14.29 3.37 9.74
C ASP A 92 14.91 2.39 8.73
N ARG A 93 14.75 1.10 9.00
CA ARG A 93 15.38 0.02 8.23
C ARG A 93 14.30 -0.89 7.68
N MET A 94 14.02 -0.75 6.38
CA MET A 94 12.96 -1.52 5.72
C MET A 94 13.12 -3.03 5.84
N GLY A 95 14.36 -3.53 6.00
CA GLY A 95 14.64 -4.96 6.17
C GLY A 95 14.26 -5.54 7.53
N ASP A 96 13.92 -4.70 8.50
CA ASP A 96 13.53 -5.13 9.85
C ASP A 96 12.01 -5.40 9.95
N TYR A 97 11.27 -5.10 8.86
CA TYR A 97 9.81 -5.20 8.79
C TYR A 97 9.35 -6.06 7.63
N ASP A 98 8.36 -6.91 7.91
CA ASP A 98 7.65 -7.72 6.93
C ASP A 98 6.31 -7.09 6.52
N ILE A 99 5.84 -7.46 5.32
CA ILE A 99 4.44 -7.20 4.96
C ILE A 99 3.61 -8.26 5.67
N GLU A 100 2.85 -7.82 6.67
CA GLU A 100 1.91 -8.65 7.40
C GLU A 100 0.55 -8.68 6.71
N HIS A 101 -0.04 -9.88 6.61
CA HIS A 101 -1.43 -10.08 6.26
C HIS A 101 -2.25 -10.17 7.53
N ILE A 102 -3.07 -9.16 7.80
CA ILE A 102 -3.87 -9.12 9.03
C ILE A 102 -4.80 -10.34 9.08
N ALA A 103 -5.67 -10.49 8.07
CA ALA A 103 -6.26 -11.80 7.75
C ALA A 103 -5.29 -12.62 6.88
N PRO A 104 -4.80 -13.78 7.35
CA PRO A 104 -3.80 -14.56 6.65
C PRO A 104 -4.34 -15.15 5.35
N ARG A 105 -3.47 -15.34 4.35
CA ARG A 105 -3.87 -15.94 3.07
C ARG A 105 -4.42 -17.37 3.21
N SER A 106 -3.97 -18.09 4.24
CA SER A 106 -4.34 -19.45 4.59
C SER A 106 -5.59 -19.54 5.48
N ALA A 107 -6.31 -18.44 5.70
CA ALA A 107 -7.49 -18.35 6.59
C ALA A 107 -8.50 -19.49 6.39
N TYR A 108 -8.75 -19.93 5.14
CA TYR A 108 -9.69 -21.01 4.83
C TYR A 108 -9.06 -22.40 4.70
N THR A 109 -7.73 -22.50 4.61
CA THR A 109 -7.04 -23.76 4.25
C THR A 109 -6.28 -24.39 5.40
N ALA A 110 -5.95 -23.64 6.45
CA ALA A 110 -5.20 -24.21 7.57
C ALA A 110 -6.13 -24.78 8.65
N THR A 111 -5.74 -25.94 9.17
CA THR A 111 -6.51 -26.77 10.10
C THR A 111 -6.82 -26.10 11.45
N ARG A 112 -6.16 -24.99 11.78
CA ARG A 112 -6.29 -24.27 13.06
C ARG A 112 -7.12 -22.98 12.98
N HIS A 113 -7.62 -22.57 11.81
CA HIS A 113 -8.16 -21.21 11.61
C HIS A 113 -9.67 -21.14 11.37
N SER A 114 -10.45 -22.01 12.04
CA SER A 114 -11.92 -21.90 12.01
C SER A 114 -12.41 -20.51 12.41
N ALA A 115 -11.72 -19.84 13.35
CA ALA A 115 -12.04 -18.49 13.80
C ALA A 115 -11.99 -17.45 12.67
N TRP A 116 -11.03 -17.56 11.73
CA TRP A 116 -10.95 -16.65 10.60
C TRP A 116 -12.10 -16.85 9.60
N VAL A 117 -12.49 -18.10 9.35
CA VAL A 117 -13.64 -18.40 8.48
C VAL A 117 -14.92 -17.76 9.03
N THR A 118 -15.12 -17.83 10.34
CA THR A 118 -16.24 -17.17 11.01
C THR A 118 -16.11 -15.65 10.98
N ALA A 119 -14.94 -15.09 11.33
CA ALA A 119 -14.72 -13.64 11.39
C ALA A 119 -14.87 -12.96 10.03
N LEU A 120 -14.34 -13.58 8.95
CA LEU A 120 -14.43 -13.04 7.59
C LEU A 120 -15.85 -13.04 7.04
N ASN A 121 -16.73 -13.88 7.60
CA ASN A 121 -18.16 -13.96 7.26
C ASN A 121 -18.45 -14.00 5.75
N THR A 122 -17.65 -14.75 5.00
CA THR A 122 -17.75 -14.82 3.54
C THR A 122 -17.33 -16.19 3.02
N THR A 123 -17.35 -16.37 1.70
CA THR A 123 -16.87 -17.61 1.06
C THR A 123 -15.36 -17.55 0.82
N GLN A 124 -14.70 -18.71 0.74
CA GLN A 124 -13.28 -18.77 0.37
C GLN A 124 -13.00 -18.06 -0.96
N ALA A 125 -13.86 -18.26 -1.97
CA ALA A 125 -13.70 -17.65 -3.30
C ALA A 125 -13.77 -16.11 -3.22
N THR A 126 -14.69 -15.57 -2.41
CA THR A 126 -14.79 -14.13 -2.18
C THR A 126 -13.56 -13.61 -1.44
N PHE A 127 -13.12 -14.29 -0.38
CA PHE A 127 -11.93 -13.88 0.37
C PHE A 127 -10.67 -13.92 -0.49
N GLU A 128 -10.47 -14.93 -1.33
CA GLU A 128 -9.33 -15.02 -2.23
C GLU A 128 -9.24 -13.81 -3.19
N GLN A 129 -10.37 -13.18 -3.53
CA GLN A 129 -10.40 -11.95 -4.33
C GLN A 129 -9.96 -10.70 -3.57
N HIS A 130 -10.05 -10.71 -2.23
CA HIS A 130 -9.86 -9.54 -1.37
C HIS A 130 -8.67 -9.65 -0.40
N ARG A 131 -8.13 -10.85 -0.17
CA ARG A 131 -7.04 -11.06 0.80
C ARG A 131 -5.76 -10.28 0.50
N ASP A 132 -5.57 -9.91 -0.77
CA ASP A 132 -4.41 -9.16 -1.27
C ASP A 132 -4.76 -7.69 -1.56
N ARG A 133 -5.75 -7.14 -0.85
CA ARG A 133 -6.06 -5.70 -0.86
C ARG A 133 -5.10 -4.96 0.07
N LEU A 134 -4.80 -3.70 -0.25
CA LEU A 134 -3.92 -2.87 0.57
C LEU A 134 -4.42 -2.73 2.00
N GLY A 135 -5.74 -2.62 2.20
CA GLY A 135 -6.36 -2.55 3.53
C GLY A 135 -6.15 -3.79 4.38
N ASN A 136 -5.84 -4.96 3.81
CA ASN A 136 -5.52 -6.17 4.59
C ASN A 136 -4.03 -6.28 4.95
N LEU A 137 -3.22 -5.30 4.57
CA LEU A 137 -1.77 -5.31 4.76
C LEU A 137 -1.31 -4.25 5.75
N THR A 138 -0.25 -4.58 6.48
CA THR A 138 0.48 -3.63 7.32
C THR A 138 1.99 -3.96 7.31
N LEU A 139 2.81 -3.07 7.86
CA LEU A 139 4.21 -3.39 8.19
C LEU A 139 4.29 -3.88 9.62
N LEU A 140 5.04 -4.94 9.87
CA LEU A 140 5.23 -5.45 11.22
C LEU A 140 6.65 -5.97 11.37
N GLU A 141 7.24 -5.76 12.54
CA GLU A 141 8.57 -6.27 12.89
C GLU A 141 8.63 -7.78 12.67
N SER A 142 9.71 -8.28 12.06
CA SER A 142 9.79 -9.69 11.66
C SER A 142 9.59 -10.68 12.81
N ASP A 143 10.05 -10.35 14.02
CA ASP A 143 9.86 -11.19 15.20
C ASP A 143 8.39 -11.21 15.68
N LYS A 144 7.71 -10.06 15.66
CA LYS A 144 6.27 -9.94 15.93
C LYS A 144 5.44 -10.61 14.85
N ASN A 145 5.86 -10.54 13.58
CA ASN A 145 5.20 -11.23 12.47
C ASN A 145 5.21 -12.75 12.66
N ILE A 146 6.36 -13.31 13.06
CA ILE A 146 6.48 -14.74 13.38
C ILE A 146 5.55 -15.14 14.53
N ARG A 147 5.45 -14.31 15.59
CA ARG A 147 4.57 -14.57 16.74
C ARG A 147 3.08 -14.44 16.38
N ALA A 148 2.70 -13.39 15.67
CA ALA A 148 1.33 -13.16 15.21
C ALA A 148 0.86 -14.27 14.26
N SER A 149 1.76 -14.78 13.40
CA SER A 149 1.53 -15.94 12.54
C SER A 149 0.18 -15.87 11.80
N ASN A 150 -0.53 -17.00 11.74
CA ASN A 150 -1.89 -17.07 11.23
C ASN A 150 -2.95 -17.01 12.34
N ASP A 151 -2.60 -16.55 13.54
CA ASP A 151 -3.51 -16.54 14.68
C ASP A 151 -4.75 -15.67 14.42
N PRO A 152 -5.87 -15.90 15.13
CA PRO A 152 -7.06 -15.06 15.03
C PRO A 152 -6.76 -13.59 15.31
N PHE A 153 -7.57 -12.69 14.77
CA PHE A 153 -7.38 -11.25 14.92
C PHE A 153 -7.21 -10.82 16.40
N GLU A 154 -8.05 -11.33 17.29
CA GLU A 154 -7.95 -11.07 18.75
C GLU A 154 -6.56 -11.36 19.33
N THR A 155 -5.91 -12.44 18.90
CA THR A 155 -4.56 -12.76 19.34
C THR A 155 -3.55 -11.79 18.73
N LYS A 156 -3.68 -11.51 17.42
CA LYS A 156 -2.80 -10.59 16.70
C LYS A 156 -2.83 -9.17 17.26
N LYS A 157 -3.99 -8.69 17.74
CA LYS A 157 -4.13 -7.37 18.38
C LYS A 157 -3.12 -7.16 19.52
N ASN A 158 -2.82 -8.21 20.29
CA ASN A 158 -1.84 -8.12 21.39
C ASN A 158 -0.42 -7.86 20.87
N GLU A 159 -0.01 -8.53 19.80
CA GLU A 159 1.30 -8.26 19.17
C GLU A 159 1.31 -6.86 18.55
N TYR A 160 0.22 -6.47 17.90
CA TYR A 160 0.09 -5.17 17.21
C TYR A 160 0.15 -3.98 18.16
N ALA A 161 -0.46 -4.08 19.34
CA ALA A 161 -0.44 -3.02 20.36
C ALA A 161 0.98 -2.65 20.80
N SER A 162 1.92 -3.60 20.72
CA SER A 162 3.32 -3.39 21.06
C SER A 162 4.18 -2.97 19.86
N SER A 163 3.66 -2.95 18.63
CA SER A 163 4.42 -2.64 17.41
C SER A 163 4.98 -1.22 17.43
N ASP A 164 6.18 -1.02 16.88
CA ASP A 164 6.78 0.29 16.67
C ASP A 164 6.16 0.99 15.44
N ILE A 165 5.48 0.25 14.57
CA ILE A 165 4.71 0.78 13.43
C ILE A 165 3.35 1.30 13.89
N ALA A 166 3.14 2.61 13.73
CA ALA A 166 1.93 3.32 14.12
C ALA A 166 0.68 2.83 13.37
N MET A 167 0.76 2.52 12.06
CA MET A 167 -0.40 1.96 11.35
C MET A 167 -0.81 0.60 11.92
N THR A 168 0.14 -0.19 12.42
CA THR A 168 -0.12 -1.51 12.98
C THR A 168 -0.73 -1.40 14.37
N ARG A 169 -0.22 -0.50 15.22
CA ARG A 169 -0.88 -0.16 16.48
C ARG A 169 -2.31 0.32 16.25
N ALA A 170 -2.52 1.22 15.29
CA ALA A 170 -3.85 1.72 14.94
C ALA A 170 -4.81 0.60 14.50
N VAL A 171 -4.33 -0.44 13.80
CA VAL A 171 -5.13 -1.64 13.50
C VAL A 171 -5.54 -2.36 14.79
N GLY A 172 -4.61 -2.55 15.73
CA GLY A 172 -4.88 -3.20 17.01
C GLY A 172 -5.78 -2.39 17.96
N GLU A 173 -5.75 -1.06 17.87
CA GLU A 173 -6.49 -0.15 18.75
C GLU A 173 -7.90 0.19 18.23
N ASN A 174 -8.04 0.41 16.92
CA ASN A 174 -9.26 0.98 16.35
C ASN A 174 -10.25 -0.06 15.82
N TYR A 175 -9.84 -1.33 15.71
CA TYR A 175 -10.67 -2.39 15.14
C TYR A 175 -10.92 -3.49 16.16
N ASP A 176 -12.20 -3.81 16.37
CA ASP A 176 -12.62 -4.93 17.23
C ASP A 176 -12.71 -6.24 16.46
N ASN A 177 -13.00 -6.18 15.17
CA ASN A 177 -13.12 -7.36 14.32
C ASN A 177 -12.43 -7.10 12.99
N TRP A 178 -12.06 -8.18 12.31
CA TRP A 178 -11.40 -8.09 11.01
C TRP A 178 -12.12 -8.97 9.99
N ASN A 179 -13.05 -8.36 9.25
CA ASN A 179 -13.87 -9.03 8.26
C ASN A 179 -13.64 -8.47 6.85
N LEU A 180 -14.41 -8.93 5.87
CA LEU A 180 -14.29 -8.47 4.49
C LEU A 180 -14.61 -6.98 4.33
N ASP A 181 -15.63 -6.49 5.03
CA ASP A 181 -16.06 -5.08 4.99
C ASP A 181 -14.97 -4.19 5.57
N THR A 182 -14.38 -4.57 6.70
CA THR A 182 -13.23 -3.89 7.31
C THR A 182 -12.04 -3.78 6.35
N ILE A 183 -11.74 -4.86 5.60
CA ILE A 183 -10.67 -4.84 4.59
C ILE A 183 -11.00 -3.83 3.47
N GLN A 184 -12.24 -3.77 3.03
CA GLN A 184 -12.68 -2.86 1.97
C GLN A 184 -12.68 -1.40 2.43
N GLU A 185 -13.26 -1.12 3.59
CA GLU A 185 -13.30 0.21 4.22
C GLU A 185 -11.89 0.75 4.41
N ARG A 186 -11.01 -0.01 5.06
CA ARG A 186 -9.61 0.40 5.24
C ARG A 186 -8.89 0.56 3.90
N THR A 187 -9.20 -0.24 2.88
CA THR A 187 -8.61 -0.05 1.55
C THR A 187 -9.01 1.30 0.95
N SER A 188 -10.28 1.70 1.09
CA SER A 188 -10.76 3.01 0.62
C SER A 188 -10.16 4.16 1.42
N GLU A 189 -10.02 4.03 2.75
CA GLU A 189 -9.32 5.03 3.59
C GLU A 189 -7.86 5.21 3.14
N LEU A 190 -7.13 4.11 2.94
CA LEU A 190 -5.75 4.16 2.48
C LEU A 190 -5.63 4.69 1.05
N ALA A 191 -6.66 4.54 0.21
CA ALA A 191 -6.70 5.14 -1.11
C ALA A 191 -6.79 6.68 -1.04
N GLU A 192 -7.57 7.22 -0.11
CA GLU A 192 -7.64 8.67 0.12
C GLU A 192 -6.33 9.23 0.67
N VAL A 193 -5.72 8.51 1.61
CA VAL A 193 -4.38 8.85 2.11
C VAL A 193 -3.37 8.87 0.96
N ALA A 194 -3.41 7.86 0.10
CA ALA A 194 -2.53 7.75 -1.05
C ALA A 194 -2.69 8.93 -2.03
N LEU A 195 -3.91 9.42 -2.27
CA LEU A 195 -4.14 10.58 -3.13
C LEU A 195 -3.37 11.81 -2.66
N ASN A 196 -3.31 12.02 -1.34
CA ASN A 196 -2.58 13.13 -0.72
C ASN A 196 -1.06 12.94 -0.77
N ILE A 197 -0.57 11.70 -0.55
CA ILE A 197 0.87 11.41 -0.57
C ILE A 197 1.45 11.59 -1.98
N TRP A 198 0.75 11.06 -2.97
CA TRP A 198 1.17 11.07 -4.36
C TRP A 198 0.30 12.02 -5.16
N SER A 199 0.40 13.33 -4.86
CA SER A 199 -0.14 14.43 -5.66
C SER A 199 0.99 15.21 -6.36
N LEU A 200 0.86 15.47 -7.66
CA LEU A 200 1.94 16.03 -8.49
C LEU A 200 2.19 17.54 -8.31
#